data_AF-A0A2G5QHL6-F1
#
_entry.id   AF-A0A2G5QHL6-F1
#
_cell.length_a   1.000
_cell.length_b   1.000
_cell.length_c   1.000
_cell.angle_alpha   90.00
_cell.angle_beta   90.00
_cell.angle_gamma   90.00
#
_symmetry.space_group_name_H-M   'P 1'
#
loop_
_entity.id
_entity.type
_entity.pdbx_description
1 polymer ?
#
loop_
_entity_poly.entity_id
_entity_poly.type
_entity_poly.pdbx_seq_one_letter_code
_entity_poly.pdbx_strand_id
1 'polypeptide(L)'
;MASVETFTFVCLAPKQEATHVDIQALTRDAVRAHAFGLLREHASAETIEVWREDAIVAAIDRDGVRTWPPVLDPSRTTMAADEARQDQSS
;
A
#
# COMPACT_ATOMS: atom_id res chain seq x y z
N MET A 1 4.36 24.12 9.95
CA MET A 1 4.18 23.19 11.08
C MET A 1 3.69 21.87 10.48
N ALA A 2 4.33 20.75 10.79
CA ALA A 2 3.83 19.45 10.34
C ALA A 2 2.54 19.12 11.11
N SER A 3 1.48 18.73 10.39
CA SER A 3 0.22 18.31 11.01
C SER A 3 0.34 16.87 11.50
N VAL A 4 -0.15 16.62 12.71
CA VAL A 4 -0.32 15.27 13.25
C VAL A 4 -1.62 14.69 12.69
N GLU A 5 -1.56 13.47 12.17
CA GLU A 5 -2.68 12.73 11.61
C GLU A 5 -2.72 11.33 12.24
N THR A 6 -3.90 10.71 12.27
CA THR A 6 -4.04 9.32 12.74
C THR A 6 -3.80 8.35 11.59
N PHE A 7 -2.93 7.38 11.81
CA PHE A 7 -2.61 6.30 10.88
C PHE A 7 -2.87 4.94 11.51
N THR A 8 -3.31 3.99 10.70
CA THR A 8 -3.44 2.59 11.08
C THR A 8 -2.41 1.78 10.31
N PHE A 9 -1.57 1.03 11.02
CA PHE A 9 -0.53 0.18 10.47
C PHE A 9 -0.98 -1.28 10.59
N VAL A 10 -1.12 -1.95 9.46
CA VAL A 10 -1.54 -3.35 9.41
C VAL A 10 -0.35 -4.19 8.96
N CYS A 11 0.16 -5.03 9.86
CA CYS A 11 1.27 -5.94 9.58
C CYS A 11 0.76 -7.20 8.89
N LEU A 12 1.21 -7.43 7.66
CA LEU A 12 0.78 -8.53 6.80
C LEU A 12 1.88 -9.60 6.67
N ALA A 13 1.48 -10.85 6.87
CA ALA A 13 2.30 -12.03 6.58
C ALA A 13 2.26 -12.38 5.07
N PRO A 14 3.06 -13.35 4.57
CA PRO A 14 3.25 -13.63 3.13
C PRO A 14 1.98 -13.92 2.31
N LYS A 15 0.86 -14.20 2.97
CA LYS A 15 -0.44 -14.47 2.35
C LYS A 15 -1.48 -13.36 2.59
N GLN A 16 -1.02 -12.14 2.86
CA GLN A 16 -1.88 -10.99 3.18
C GLN A 16 -2.73 -11.22 4.44
N GLU A 17 -2.25 -12.06 5.36
CA GLU A 17 -2.90 -12.29 6.63
C GLU A 17 -2.47 -11.20 7.62
N ALA A 18 -3.42 -10.46 8.17
CA ALA A 18 -3.17 -9.46 9.19
C ALA A 18 -2.77 -10.16 10.50
N THR A 19 -1.52 -9.91 10.93
CA THR A 19 -0.95 -10.51 12.15
C THR A 19 -0.89 -9.54 13.31
N HIS A 20 -0.85 -8.24 13.01
CA HIS A 20 -0.83 -7.17 14.00
C HIS A 20 -1.43 -5.88 13.42
N VAL A 21 -2.09 -5.10 14.27
CA VAL A 21 -2.64 -3.78 13.92
C VAL A 21 -2.24 -2.79 15.00
N ASP A 22 -1.68 -1.67 14.58
CA ASP A 22 -1.25 -0.58 15.45
C ASP A 22 -1.82 0.76 14.94
N ILE A 23 -2.31 1.61 15.85
CA ILE A 23 -2.95 2.90 15.51
C ILE A 23 -2.19 4.02 16.22
N GLN A 24 -1.64 4.96 15.45
CA GLN A 24 -0.80 6.02 15.98
C GLN A 24 -1.15 7.39 15.42
N ALA A 25 -1.08 8.41 16.27
CA ALA A 25 -1.14 9.81 15.87
C ALA A 25 0.28 10.32 15.60
N LEU A 26 0.63 10.50 14.32
CA LEU A 26 1.99 10.83 13.89
C LEU A 26 2.00 11.97 12.87
N THR A 27 3.13 12.64 12.73
CA THR A 27 3.38 13.46 11.54
C THR A 27 3.73 12.56 10.36
N ARG A 28 3.48 13.01 9.13
CA ARG A 28 3.74 12.20 7.92
C ARG A 28 5.20 11.74 7.79
N ASP A 29 6.15 12.54 8.24
CA ASP A 29 7.57 12.21 8.21
C ASP A 29 7.95 11.09 9.20
N ALA A 30 7.18 10.92 10.29
CA ALA A 30 7.40 9.86 11.28
C ALA A 30 6.82 8.49 10.85
N VAL A 31 5.83 8.47 9.95
CA VAL A 31 5.14 7.24 9.49
C VAL A 31 6.11 6.16 9.02
N ARG A 32 7.08 6.54 8.18
CA ARG A 32 8.04 5.58 7.62
C ARG A 32 8.94 4.97 8.71
N ALA A 33 9.43 5.80 9.63
CA ALA A 33 10.28 5.33 10.72
C ALA A 33 9.52 4.35 11.63
N HIS A 34 8.26 4.66 11.93
CA HIS A 34 7.38 3.83 12.74
C HIS A 34 7.11 2.46 12.09
N ALA A 35 6.74 2.45 10.81
CA ALA A 35 6.53 1.20 10.07
C ALA A 35 7.79 0.31 10.04
N PHE A 36 8.98 0.88 9.87
CA PHE A 36 10.21 0.09 9.96
C PHE A 36 10.52 -0.41 11.38
N GLY A 37 10.02 0.26 12.42
CA GLY A 37 10.03 -0.26 13.79
C GLY A 37 9.17 -1.53 13.88
N LEU A 38 7.92 -1.43 13.45
CA LEU A 38 6.97 -2.55 13.44
C LEU A 38 7.47 -3.75 12.63
N LEU A 39 8.09 -3.56 11.46
CA LEU A 39 8.68 -4.66 10.68
C LEU A 39 9.82 -5.39 11.40
N ARG A 40 10.54 -4.71 12.31
CA ARG A 40 11.59 -5.31 13.13
C ARG A 40 11.01 -6.05 14.33
N GLU A 41 9.97 -5.49 14.95
CA GLU A 41 9.28 -6.08 16.10
C GLU A 41 8.46 -7.31 15.70
N HIS A 42 7.79 -7.25 14.55
CA HIS A 42 6.97 -8.33 13.99
C HIS A 42 7.71 -9.04 12.87
N ALA A 43 8.68 -9.89 13.22
CA ALA A 43 9.53 -10.58 12.26
C ALA A 43 8.78 -11.49 11.25
N SER A 44 7.53 -11.88 11.55
CA SER A 44 6.64 -12.63 10.66
C SER A 44 5.93 -11.76 9.62
N ALA A 45 5.93 -10.43 9.79
CA ALA A 45 5.37 -9.50 8.82
C ALA A 45 6.38 -9.26 7.68
N GLU A 46 5.89 -9.33 6.45
CA GLU A 46 6.65 -9.03 5.24
C GLU A 46 6.34 -7.62 4.72
N THR A 47 5.10 -7.17 4.92
CA THR A 47 4.61 -5.88 4.46
C THR A 47 3.81 -5.19 5.56
N ILE A 48 3.87 -3.87 5.60
CA ILE A 48 2.96 -3.04 6.39
C ILE A 48 2.12 -2.18 5.45
N GLU A 49 0.81 -2.32 5.54
CA GLU A 49 -0.11 -1.35 4.95
C GLU A 49 -0.34 -0.20 5.93
N VAL A 50 -0.14 1.01 5.44
CA VAL A 50 -0.45 2.24 6.18
C VAL A 50 -1.74 2.80 5.65
N TRP A 51 -2.73 2.90 6.53
CA TRP A 51 -4.05 3.43 6.27
C TRP A 51 -4.21 4.80 6.92
N ARG A 52 -4.95 5.68 6.27
CA ARG A 52 -5.44 6.95 6.80
C ARG A 52 -6.91 7.06 6.44
N GLU A 53 -7.75 7.35 7.43
CA GLU A 53 -9.21 7.32 7.26
C GLU A 53 -9.62 5.95 6.69
N ASP A 54 -10.12 5.90 5.45
CA ASP A 54 -10.58 4.67 4.78
C ASP A 54 -9.71 4.28 3.56
N ALA A 55 -8.48 4.79 3.47
CA ALA A 55 -7.61 4.55 2.31
C ALA A 55 -6.18 4.12 2.71
N ILE A 56 -5.63 3.17 1.95
CA ILE A 56 -4.19 2.86 1.97
C ILE A 56 -3.45 4.06 1.39
N VAL A 57 -2.50 4.59 2.15
CA VAL A 57 -1.62 5.69 1.73
C VAL A 57 -0.20 5.23 1.42
N ALA A 58 0.21 4.08 1.94
CA ALA A 58 1.51 3.47 1.63
C ALA A 58 1.50 1.96 1.92
N ALA A 59 2.34 1.22 1.20
CA ALA A 59 2.69 -0.17 1.52
C ALA A 59 4.22 -0.27 1.68
N ILE A 60 4.68 -0.75 2.82
CA ILE A 60 6.10 -0.80 3.16
C ILE A 60 6.51 -2.27 3.29
N ASP A 61 7.23 -2.76 2.29
CA ASP A 61 7.81 -4.09 2.31
C ASP A 61 9.12 -4.09 3.11
N ARG A 62 9.52 -5.26 3.62
CA ARG A 62 10.83 -5.44 4.25
C ARG A 62 12.00 -5.05 3.31
N ASP A 63 11.84 -5.29 2.01
CA ASP A 63 12.85 -4.98 0.99
C ASP A 63 12.81 -3.52 0.50
N GLY A 64 11.82 -2.72 0.91
CA GLY A 64 11.71 -1.32 0.52
C GLY A 64 10.29 -0.76 0.57
N VAL A 65 10.16 0.54 0.30
CA VAL A 65 8.85 1.22 0.33
C VAL A 65 8.23 1.26 -1.06
N ARG A 66 6.97 0.85 -1.17
CA ARG A 66 6.13 1.07 -2.36
C ARG A 66 5.12 2.19 -2.09
N THR A 67 5.09 3.18 -2.95
CA THR A 67 4.05 4.22 -2.92
C THR A 67 2.72 3.69 -3.45
N TRP A 68 1.62 4.12 -2.84
CA TRP A 68 0.26 3.79 -3.25
C TRP A 68 -0.46 5.02 -3.85
N PRO A 69 -1.27 4.90 -4.91
CA PRO A 69 -1.45 3.68 -5.73
C PRO A 69 -0.12 3.28 -6.39
N PRO A 70 0.07 1.99 -6.72
CA PRO A 70 1.25 1.59 -7.45
C PRO A 70 1.28 2.40 -8.74
N VAL A 71 2.44 2.96 -9.09
CA VAL A 71 2.62 3.57 -10.41
C VAL A 71 2.34 2.46 -11.42
N LEU A 72 1.15 2.48 -12.02
CA LEU A 72 0.84 1.66 -13.18
C LEU A 72 1.76 2.19 -14.27
N ASP A 73 2.80 1.44 -14.62
CA ASP A 73 3.56 1.73 -15.83
C ASP A 73 2.56 1.69 -17.00
N PRO A 74 2.30 2.83 -17.67
CA PRO A 74 1.30 2.89 -18.75
C PRO A 74 1.69 1.97 -19.92
N SER A 75 2.94 1.49 -19.98
CA SER A 75 3.42 0.57 -21.02
C SER A 75 2.86 -0.86 -20.90
N ARG A 76 2.15 -1.21 -19.81
CA ARG A 76 1.50 -2.52 -19.63
C ARG A 76 -0.02 -2.52 -19.87
N THR A 77 -0.64 -1.39 -20.16
CA THR A 77 -2.11 -1.24 -20.29
C THR A 77 -2.59 -1.08 -21.74
N THR A 78 -1.83 -1.55 -22.73
CA THR A 78 -2.28 -1.59 -24.14
C THR A 78 -2.36 -3.02 -24.64
N MET A 79 -3.23 -3.86 -24.06
CA MET A 79 -3.77 -5.08 -24.69
C MET A 79 -5.08 -5.49 -23.99
N ALA A 80 -6.10 -4.63 -23.95
CA ALA A 80 -7.43 -5.04 -23.46
C ALA A 80 -8.59 -4.15 -23.96
N ALA A 81 -8.44 -3.44 -25.08
CA ALA A 81 -9.51 -2.61 -25.61
C ALA A 81 -9.42 -2.46 -27.14
N ASP A 82 -9.41 -3.57 -27.87
CA ASP A 82 -9.77 -3.56 -29.30
C ASP A 82 -10.36 -4.92 -29.70
N GLU A 83 -11.52 -5.27 -29.14
CA GLU A 83 -12.30 -6.42 -29.61
C GLU A 83 -13.80 -6.18 -29.37
N ALA A 84 -14.34 -5.13 -29.96
CA ALA A 84 -15.80 -4.93 -30.02
C ALA A 84 -16.18 -3.90 -31.10
N ARG A 85 -15.90 -4.18 -32.38
CA ARG A 85 -16.64 -3.58 -33.51
C ARG A 85 -16.31 -4.27 -34.83
N GLN A 86 -16.82 -5.49 -35.00
CA GLN A 86 -16.88 -6.10 -36.32
C GLN A 86 -18.12 -6.99 -36.43
N ASP A 87 -19.31 -6.37 -36.43
CA ASP A 87 -20.51 -7.01 -37.00
C ASP A 87 -21.60 -5.98 -37.35
N GLN A 88 -21.29 -5.06 -38.27
CA GLN A 88 -22.32 -4.37 -39.06
C GLN A 88 -21.76 -4.14 -40.46
N SER A 89 -22.05 -5.07 -41.37
CA SER A 89 -22.38 -4.86 -42.78
C SER A 89 -22.16 -6.13 -43.60
N SER A 90 -23.25 -6.84 -43.90
CA SER A 90 -23.56 -7.41 -45.22
C SER A 90 -25.04 -7.74 -45.29
#